data_AF-C0PLU9-F1
#
_entry.id   AF-C0PLU9-F1
#
_cell.length_a   1.000
_cell.length_b   1.000
_cell.length_c   1.000
_cell.angle_alpha   90.00
_cell.angle_beta   90.00
_cell.angle_gamma   90.00
#
_symmetry.space_group_name_H-M   'P 1'
#
loop_
_entity.id
_entity.type
_entity.pdbx_description
1 polymer ?
#
loop_
_entity_poly.entity_id
_entity_poly.type
_entity_poly.pdbx_seq_one_letter_code
_entity_poly.pdbx_strand_id
1 'polypeptide(L)'
;MDNTNMVVVTTRDSGILARFLIKPAAFHPWRDRATTQPTHQRRPNKSPALRARRLATLTFLPCSAAATVASTAMVSAEVGIDYVLWTEDEVSTRVGEVAAELAADLRALPEPAVIVGVATGAFLFLADLVRRVDVRLVVDLVRVESYGAGTESSGKPRITADLKVDVAGKHVVVVEDIVDTGNTLSYLIAHLEKKGASSISVCTFLDKPARRKVNVHLVGDGKFYRGFECPDYFVVGYGLDYAELYRNLPYVGVLKPEMYKKDSSN
;
A
#
# COMPACT_ATOMS: atom_id res chain seq x y z
N MET A 1 -33.75 -12.63 -2.27
CA MET A 1 -32.97 -13.59 -3.06
C MET A 1 -31.51 -13.21 -2.83
N ASP A 2 -30.86 -13.84 -1.87
CA ASP A 2 -29.47 -13.54 -1.49
C ASP A 2 -28.50 -14.15 -2.50
N ASN A 3 -27.93 -13.31 -3.37
CA ASN A 3 -26.83 -13.71 -4.24
C ASN A 3 -25.52 -13.66 -3.45
N THR A 4 -25.11 -14.82 -2.91
CA THR A 4 -23.75 -15.01 -2.39
C THR A 4 -22.82 -15.25 -3.57
N ASN A 5 -21.98 -14.27 -3.90
CA ASN A 5 -20.94 -14.44 -4.93
C ASN A 5 -19.80 -15.30 -4.37
N MET A 6 -19.66 -16.51 -4.91
CA MET A 6 -18.56 -17.43 -4.62
C MET A 6 -17.44 -17.20 -5.64
N VAL A 7 -16.25 -16.83 -5.18
CA VAL A 7 -15.05 -16.78 -6.03
C VAL A 7 -14.24 -18.05 -5.81
N VAL A 8 -14.00 -18.80 -6.89
CA VAL A 8 -13.13 -19.98 -6.90
C VAL A 8 -11.84 -19.58 -7.61
N VAL A 9 -10.70 -19.70 -6.92
CA VAL A 9 -9.37 -19.56 -7.52
C VAL A 9 -8.80 -20.96 -7.68
N THR A 10 -8.47 -21.35 -8.91
CA THR A 10 -7.70 -22.56 -9.19
C THR A 10 -6.32 -22.15 -9.69
N THR A 11 -5.26 -22.75 -9.15
CA THR A 11 -3.91 -22.62 -9.70
C THR A 11 -3.64 -23.83 -10.60
N ARG A 12 -2.94 -23.61 -11.71
CA ARG A 12 -2.81 -24.59 -12.80
C ARG A 12 -1.91 -25.80 -12.48
N ASP A 13 -1.16 -25.79 -11.38
CA ASP A 13 -0.10 -26.78 -11.13
C ASP A 13 -0.14 -27.46 -9.75
N SER A 14 -1.20 -27.28 -8.97
CA SER A 14 -1.40 -28.03 -7.73
C SER A 14 -2.89 -28.07 -7.44
N GLY A 15 -3.49 -29.26 -7.40
CA GLY A 15 -4.94 -29.49 -7.21
C GLY A 15 -5.48 -29.09 -5.83
N ILE A 16 -5.03 -27.98 -5.27
CA ILE A 16 -5.45 -27.44 -3.97
C ILE A 16 -6.60 -26.47 -4.21
N LEU A 17 -7.81 -26.90 -3.84
CA LEU A 17 -9.00 -26.07 -3.77
C LEU A 17 -9.03 -25.36 -2.41
N ALA A 18 -8.68 -24.07 -2.37
CA ALA A 18 -8.98 -23.23 -1.22
C ALA A 18 -10.38 -22.60 -1.39
N ARG A 19 -11.33 -22.95 -0.52
CA ARG A 19 -12.65 -22.29 -0.44
C ARG A 19 -12.59 -21.18 0.61
N PHE A 20 -12.75 -19.93 0.17
CA PHE A 20 -12.98 -18.80 1.06
C PHE A 20 -14.46 -18.42 1.05
N LEU A 21 -15.09 -18.47 2.23
CA LEU A 21 -16.43 -17.96 2.48
C LEU A 21 -16.32 -16.49 2.88
N ILE A 22 -16.65 -15.58 1.97
CA ILE A 22 -16.80 -14.16 2.30
C ILE A 22 -18.23 -13.96 2.80
N LYS A 23 -18.41 -13.72 4.10
CA LYS A 23 -19.70 -13.30 4.66
C LYS A 23 -19.95 -11.83 4.29
N PRO A 24 -21.13 -11.46 3.77
CA PRO A 24 -21.46 -10.06 3.55
C PRO A 24 -21.53 -9.32 4.89
N ALA A 25 -20.82 -8.20 5.00
CA ALA A 25 -20.96 -7.28 6.12
C ALA A 25 -22.32 -6.57 6.02
N ALA A 26 -23.06 -6.56 7.14
CA ALA A 26 -24.39 -5.97 7.22
C ALA A 26 -24.34 -4.44 7.00
N PHE A 27 -25.09 -3.97 6.01
CA PHE A 27 -25.33 -2.56 5.73
C PHE A 27 -26.36 -2.02 6.74
N HIS A 28 -26.04 -0.94 7.47
CA HIS A 28 -26.99 -0.22 8.34
C HIS A 28 -27.38 1.11 7.67
N PRO A 29 -28.65 1.33 7.29
CA PRO A 29 -29.10 2.60 6.75
C PRO A 29 -29.47 3.58 7.88
N TRP A 30 -28.75 4.70 7.97
CA TRP A 30 -29.20 5.86 8.75
C TRP A 30 -30.34 6.55 8.00
N ARG A 31 -31.48 6.75 8.70
CA ARG A 31 -32.63 7.52 8.23
C ARG A 31 -32.55 8.95 8.76
N ASP A 32 -32.58 9.91 7.84
CA ASP A 32 -32.96 11.29 8.12
C ASP A 32 -34.39 11.36 8.68
N ARG A 33 -34.60 12.18 9.72
CA ARG A 33 -35.93 12.68 10.06
C ARG A 33 -35.83 14.10 10.60
N ALA A 34 -36.25 15.05 9.77
CA ALA A 34 -36.48 16.43 10.15
C ALA A 34 -37.81 16.59 10.91
N THR A 35 -37.83 17.61 11.78
CA THR A 35 -38.99 18.44 12.19
C THR A 35 -40.14 17.81 12.97
N THR A 36 -40.16 18.03 14.30
CA THR A 36 -41.08 18.94 15.03
C THR A 36 -41.12 18.62 16.54
N GLN A 37 -40.89 19.64 17.37
CA GLN A 37 -41.10 19.71 18.83
C GLN A 37 -42.26 20.72 19.07
N PRO A 38 -42.72 20.96 20.31
CA PRO A 38 -42.95 20.09 21.48
C PRO A 38 -44.33 20.37 22.13
N THR A 39 -44.72 19.69 23.22
CA THR A 39 -45.25 20.33 24.46
C THR A 39 -45.82 19.33 25.49
N HIS A 40 -45.61 19.70 26.75
CA HIS A 40 -46.41 19.40 27.96
C HIS A 40 -46.08 18.20 28.90
N GLN A 41 -45.56 18.61 30.07
CA GLN A 41 -45.96 18.27 31.46
C GLN A 41 -45.42 17.03 32.20
N ARG A 42 -44.48 17.34 33.12
CA ARG A 42 -44.43 17.08 34.59
C ARG A 42 -44.82 15.69 35.14
N ARG A 43 -43.89 15.00 35.82
CA ARG A 43 -43.67 14.94 37.30
C ARG A 43 -42.64 13.83 37.66
N PRO A 44 -41.83 13.97 38.73
CA PRO A 44 -40.82 12.98 39.15
C PRO A 44 -41.23 12.18 40.40
N ASN A 45 -40.69 10.96 40.60
CA ASN A 45 -40.41 10.40 41.93
C ASN A 45 -39.55 9.11 41.91
N LYS A 46 -38.45 9.16 42.69
CA LYS A 46 -37.87 8.17 43.65
C LYS A 46 -38.05 6.67 43.33
N SER A 47 -37.05 5.76 43.35
CA SER A 47 -36.00 5.49 44.34
C SER A 47 -35.05 4.39 43.78
N PRO A 48 -33.81 4.23 44.27
CA PRO A 48 -32.84 3.25 43.74
C PRO A 48 -32.88 1.92 44.52
N ALA A 49 -32.47 0.82 43.88
CA ALA A 49 -32.17 -0.45 44.54
C ALA A 49 -30.90 -1.09 43.95
N LEU A 50 -29.96 -1.36 44.85
CA LEU A 50 -28.68 -2.02 44.62
C LEU A 50 -28.82 -3.40 43.98
N ARG A 51 -27.91 -3.74 43.05
CA ARG A 51 -27.41 -5.11 42.90
C ARG A 51 -25.97 -5.09 42.42
N ALA A 52 -25.06 -5.38 43.35
CA ALA A 52 -23.67 -5.74 43.07
C ALA A 52 -23.62 -7.13 42.43
N ARG A 53 -22.83 -7.28 41.35
CA ARG A 53 -22.33 -8.59 40.91
C ARG A 53 -20.95 -8.45 40.26
N ARG A 54 -19.96 -8.89 41.04
CA ARG A 54 -18.69 -9.57 40.69
C ARG A 54 -17.83 -8.99 39.55
N LEU A 55 -16.71 -8.40 39.96
CA LEU A 55 -15.47 -8.37 39.19
C LEU A 55 -15.03 -9.79 38.82
N ALA A 56 -14.70 -10.00 37.55
CA ALA A 56 -13.83 -11.09 37.11
C ALA A 56 -12.43 -10.49 36.92
N THR A 57 -11.53 -10.78 37.85
CA THR A 57 -10.10 -10.48 37.72
C THR A 57 -9.52 -11.52 36.77
N LEU A 58 -9.19 -11.11 35.54
CA LEU A 58 -8.36 -11.90 34.64
C LEU A 58 -6.92 -11.81 35.14
N THR A 59 -6.43 -12.89 35.73
CA THR A 59 -5.00 -13.05 36.04
C THR A 59 -4.23 -13.18 34.73
N PHE A 60 -3.39 -12.18 34.45
CA PHE A 60 -2.34 -12.26 33.45
C PHE A 60 -1.33 -13.34 33.85
N LEU A 61 -1.21 -14.38 33.04
CA LEU A 61 -0.04 -15.28 33.04
C LEU A 61 1.02 -14.64 32.13
N PRO A 62 2.25 -14.40 32.61
CA PRO A 62 3.35 -14.09 31.73
C PRO A 62 3.82 -15.39 31.09
N CYS A 63 3.57 -15.57 29.79
CA CYS A 63 4.24 -16.61 29.02
C CYS A 63 5.64 -16.11 28.66
N SER A 64 6.60 -16.33 29.56
CA SER A 64 8.01 -16.28 29.22
C SER A 64 8.41 -17.62 28.61
N ALA A 65 8.49 -17.69 27.28
CA ALA A 65 9.14 -18.79 26.59
C ALA A 65 9.84 -18.25 25.32
N ALA A 66 11.15 -18.05 25.48
CA ALA A 66 12.21 -18.08 24.48
C ALA A 66 11.82 -17.92 23.00
N ALA A 67 12.09 -16.75 22.43
CA ALA A 67 12.32 -16.58 21.00
C ALA A 67 13.80 -16.26 20.78
N THR A 68 14.63 -17.30 20.65
CA THR A 68 16.03 -17.17 20.18
C THR A 68 16.36 -18.34 19.28
N VAL A 69 15.72 -18.37 18.10
CA VAL A 69 16.15 -19.22 16.98
C VAL A 69 15.77 -18.54 15.65
N ALA A 70 16.48 -17.48 15.28
CA ALA A 70 16.42 -16.90 13.93
C ALA A 70 17.69 -16.08 13.69
N SER A 71 18.74 -16.71 13.14
CA SER A 71 19.96 -15.97 12.75
C SER A 71 20.73 -16.66 11.61
N THR A 72 20.60 -17.97 11.42
CA THR A 72 21.43 -18.69 10.44
C THR A 72 20.97 -18.60 8.99
N ALA A 73 19.70 -18.27 8.71
CA ALA A 73 19.17 -18.16 7.34
C ALA A 73 19.45 -16.81 6.67
N MET A 74 19.83 -15.77 7.42
CA MET A 74 19.98 -14.41 6.90
C MET A 74 21.26 -14.22 6.09
N VAL A 75 22.30 -15.03 6.33
CA VAL A 75 23.63 -14.85 5.73
C VAL A 75 23.62 -14.95 4.19
N SER A 76 22.68 -15.67 3.58
CA SER A 76 22.62 -15.81 2.11
C SER A 76 21.88 -14.67 1.41
N ALA A 77 20.90 -14.04 2.06
CA ALA A 77 20.07 -13.01 1.42
C ALA A 77 20.77 -11.65 1.34
N GLU A 78 21.72 -11.38 2.23
CA GLU A 78 22.39 -10.08 2.37
C GLU A 78 23.70 -9.97 1.57
N VAL A 79 24.07 -11.02 0.82
CA VAL A 79 25.27 -11.02 -0.02
C VAL A 79 25.19 -9.89 -1.04
N GLY A 80 26.14 -8.96 -1.01
CA GLY A 80 26.21 -7.82 -1.94
C GLY A 80 25.63 -6.52 -1.39
N ILE A 81 25.08 -6.51 -0.17
CA ILE A 81 24.69 -5.27 0.52
C ILE A 81 25.93 -4.59 1.09
N ASP A 82 26.09 -3.29 0.83
CA ASP A 82 27.18 -2.45 1.35
C ASP A 82 26.86 -2.01 2.78
N TYR A 83 25.73 -1.34 2.96
CA TYR A 83 25.18 -0.96 4.26
C TYR A 83 23.66 -0.81 4.20
N VAL A 84 23.01 -0.86 5.36
CA VAL A 84 21.57 -0.61 5.51
C VAL A 84 21.33 0.89 5.47
N LEU A 85 20.46 1.34 4.56
CA LEU A 85 20.07 2.75 4.44
C LEU A 85 18.89 3.10 5.36
N TRP A 86 17.90 2.21 5.43
CA TRP A 86 16.79 2.28 6.40
C TRP A 86 16.47 0.88 6.91
N THR A 87 16.45 0.72 8.23
CA THR A 87 16.08 -0.50 8.95
C THR A 87 14.59 -0.84 8.79
N GLU A 88 14.21 -2.07 9.12
CA GLU A 88 12.80 -2.52 9.12
C GLU A 88 11.92 -1.62 10.01
N ASP A 89 12.42 -1.20 11.18
CA ASP A 89 11.70 -0.34 12.11
C ASP A 89 11.49 1.08 11.54
N GLU A 90 12.51 1.65 10.90
CA GLU A 90 12.41 2.96 10.23
C GLU A 90 11.43 2.89 9.06
N VAL A 91 11.48 1.83 8.26
CA VAL A 91 10.53 1.58 7.17
C VAL A 91 9.11 1.47 7.70
N SER A 92 8.86 0.63 8.70
CA SER A 92 7.53 0.45 9.31
C SER A 92 6.99 1.75 9.90
N THR A 93 7.84 2.52 10.59
CA THR A 93 7.48 3.83 11.16
C THR A 93 7.07 4.80 10.06
N ARG A 94 7.90 4.95 9.02
CA ARG A 94 7.62 5.91 7.94
C ARG A 94 6.38 5.54 7.13
N VAL A 95 6.16 4.25 6.88
CA VAL A 95 4.94 3.77 6.23
C VAL A 95 3.71 4.09 7.07
N GLY A 96 3.80 4.01 8.40
CA GLY A 96 2.75 4.46 9.33
C GLY A 96 2.41 5.94 9.21
N GLU A 97 3.43 6.80 9.15
CA GLU A 97 3.24 8.26 8.98
C GLU A 97 2.54 8.59 7.66
N VAL A 98 3.05 8.05 6.54
CA VAL A 98 2.46 8.28 5.21
C VAL A 98 1.05 7.70 5.12
N ALA A 99 0.79 6.54 5.74
CA ALA A 99 -0.56 5.97 5.81
C ALA A 99 -1.53 6.87 6.57
N ALA A 100 -1.09 7.52 7.65
CA ALA A 100 -1.92 8.44 8.42
C ALA A 100 -2.26 9.71 7.63
N GLU A 101 -1.27 10.29 6.92
CA GLU A 101 -1.49 11.42 6.01
C GLU A 101 -2.49 11.06 4.90
N LEU A 102 -2.26 9.93 4.22
CA LEU A 102 -3.14 9.45 3.16
C LEU A 102 -4.55 9.17 3.68
N ALA A 103 -4.69 8.52 4.84
CA ALA A 103 -5.99 8.23 5.43
C ALA A 103 -6.78 9.50 5.80
N ALA A 104 -6.10 10.56 6.24
CA ALA A 104 -6.74 11.84 6.52
C ALA A 104 -7.36 12.45 5.26
N ASP A 105 -6.58 12.48 4.16
CA ASP A 105 -7.01 13.05 2.89
C ASP A 105 -8.10 12.19 2.23
N LEU A 106 -7.97 10.85 2.26
CA LEU A 106 -8.98 9.95 1.70
C LEU A 106 -10.32 9.97 2.45
N ARG A 107 -10.32 10.24 3.77
CA ARG A 107 -11.55 10.33 4.57
C ARG A 107 -12.40 11.55 4.20
N ALA A 108 -11.79 12.58 3.64
CA ALA A 108 -12.50 13.78 3.18
C ALA A 108 -13.20 13.57 1.82
N LEU A 109 -12.93 12.47 1.12
CA LEU A 109 -13.56 12.17 -0.16
C LEU A 109 -15.00 11.65 0.03
N PRO A 110 -15.94 12.02 -0.86
CA PRO A 110 -17.32 11.55 -0.79
C PRO A 110 -17.46 10.05 -1.11
N GLU A 111 -16.57 9.51 -1.95
CA GLU A 111 -16.58 8.12 -2.42
C GLU A 111 -15.24 7.43 -2.15
N PRO A 112 -15.22 6.09 -1.97
CA PRO A 112 -13.98 5.33 -1.79
C PRO A 112 -12.99 5.54 -2.95
N ALA A 113 -11.75 5.83 -2.63
CA ALA A 113 -10.67 5.91 -3.61
C ALA A 113 -10.23 4.53 -4.10
N VAL A 114 -9.59 4.50 -5.29
CA VAL A 114 -8.94 3.32 -5.84
C VAL A 114 -7.43 3.43 -5.64
N ILE A 115 -6.85 2.51 -4.87
CA ILE A 115 -5.41 2.39 -4.66
C ILE A 115 -4.85 1.42 -5.69
N VAL A 116 -3.94 1.90 -6.53
CA VAL A 116 -3.36 1.14 -7.64
C VAL A 116 -1.88 0.93 -7.36
N GLY A 117 -1.49 -0.31 -7.03
CA GLY A 117 -0.08 -0.66 -6.88
C GLY A 117 0.60 -0.97 -8.21
N VAL A 118 1.79 -0.42 -8.42
CA VAL A 118 2.63 -0.73 -9.59
C VAL A 118 3.47 -1.98 -9.30
N ALA A 119 3.09 -3.09 -9.93
CA ALA A 119 3.78 -4.36 -9.82
C ALA A 119 5.06 -4.38 -10.70
N THR A 120 6.11 -5.09 -10.29
CA THR A 120 6.19 -5.96 -9.10
C THR A 120 6.65 -5.25 -7.85
N GLY A 121 7.47 -4.20 -7.93
CA GLY A 121 8.20 -3.65 -6.79
C GLY A 121 7.34 -3.08 -5.66
N ALA A 122 6.21 -2.43 -5.97
CA ALA A 122 5.40 -1.76 -4.95
C ALA A 122 4.60 -2.72 -4.05
N PHE A 123 4.63 -4.04 -4.26
CA PHE A 123 3.70 -4.96 -3.60
C PHE A 123 3.83 -5.00 -2.06
N LEU A 124 5.06 -4.95 -1.51
CA LEU A 124 5.28 -4.92 -0.07
C LEU A 124 4.80 -3.59 0.52
N PHE A 125 5.25 -2.48 -0.06
CA PHE A 125 4.81 -1.15 0.35
C PHE A 125 3.28 -1.00 0.28
N LEU A 126 2.65 -1.44 -0.82
CA LEU A 126 1.20 -1.44 -0.97
C LEU A 126 0.54 -2.23 0.15
N ALA A 127 0.98 -3.47 0.40
CA ALA A 127 0.39 -4.33 1.43
C ALA A 127 0.49 -3.69 2.81
N ASP A 128 1.64 -3.13 3.17
CA ASP A 128 1.85 -2.44 4.45
C ASP A 128 1.07 -1.12 4.56
N LEU A 129 0.96 -0.36 3.48
CA LEU A 129 0.21 0.88 3.39
C LEU A 129 -1.29 0.64 3.58
N VAL A 130 -1.90 -0.24 2.77
CA VAL A 130 -3.37 -0.47 2.80
C VAL A 130 -3.85 -1.11 4.10
N ARG A 131 -2.98 -1.84 4.82
CA ARG A 131 -3.27 -2.36 6.17
C ARG A 131 -3.36 -1.25 7.24
N ARG A 132 -2.71 -0.11 7.01
CA ARG A 132 -2.62 1.02 7.97
C ARG A 132 -3.58 2.17 7.62
N VAL A 133 -4.06 2.24 6.39
CA VAL A 133 -5.03 3.24 5.93
C VAL A 133 -6.45 2.85 6.39
N ASP A 134 -6.89 3.37 7.53
CA ASP A 134 -8.21 3.10 8.13
C ASP A 134 -9.33 3.94 7.48
N VAL A 135 -9.62 3.65 6.20
CA VAL A 135 -10.76 4.16 5.43
C VAL A 135 -11.25 3.12 4.42
N ARG A 136 -12.48 3.29 3.89
CA ARG A 136 -12.97 2.46 2.78
C ARG A 136 -12.21 2.78 1.50
N LEU A 137 -11.64 1.76 0.87
CA LEU A 137 -10.89 1.87 -0.38
C LEU A 137 -11.04 0.61 -1.24
N VAL A 138 -10.69 0.72 -2.51
CA VAL A 138 -10.58 -0.41 -3.45
C VAL A 138 -9.10 -0.56 -3.80
N VAL A 139 -8.59 -1.79 -3.90
CA VAL A 139 -7.20 -2.05 -4.29
C VAL A 139 -7.17 -2.80 -5.62
N ASP A 140 -6.30 -2.38 -6.53
CA ASP A 140 -5.96 -3.12 -7.73
C ASP A 140 -4.46 -2.98 -8.06
N LEU A 141 -3.98 -3.77 -9.02
CA LEU A 141 -2.59 -3.77 -9.45
C LEU A 141 -2.50 -3.48 -10.95
N VAL A 142 -1.45 -2.77 -11.34
CA VAL A 142 -1.05 -2.56 -12.73
C VAL A 142 0.39 -3.02 -12.91
N ARG A 143 0.76 -3.53 -14.09
CA ARG A 143 2.15 -3.82 -14.43
C ARG A 143 2.55 -3.00 -15.65
N VAL A 144 3.65 -2.25 -15.51
CA VAL A 144 4.24 -1.44 -16.57
C VAL A 144 5.67 -1.92 -16.79
N GLU A 145 6.03 -2.17 -18.04
CA GLU A 145 7.39 -2.56 -18.42
C GLU A 145 7.99 -1.46 -19.30
N SER A 146 9.22 -1.04 -18.98
CA SER A 146 10.04 -0.24 -19.88
C SER A 146 10.71 -1.15 -20.91
N TYR A 147 10.60 -0.80 -22.18
CA TYR A 147 11.30 -1.54 -23.24
C TYR A 147 12.80 -1.25 -23.20
N GLY A 148 13.63 -2.28 -23.34
CA GLY A 148 15.02 -2.18 -23.77
C GLY A 148 16.03 -2.85 -22.84
N ALA A 149 16.56 -4.00 -23.25
CA ALA A 149 17.78 -4.61 -22.70
C ALA A 149 19.07 -3.83 -23.10
N GLY A 150 18.96 -2.52 -23.29
CA GLY A 150 20.04 -1.61 -23.68
C GLY A 150 20.05 -0.39 -22.76
N THR A 151 21.22 0.21 -22.56
CA THR A 151 21.51 1.28 -21.59
C THR A 151 20.82 2.63 -21.84
N GLU A 152 19.87 2.69 -22.75
CA GLU A 152 19.08 3.88 -23.05
C GLU A 152 17.59 3.52 -23.08
N SER A 153 16.85 3.98 -22.06
CA SER A 153 15.41 3.77 -21.90
C SER A 153 14.56 4.57 -22.90
N SER A 154 14.85 4.50 -24.20
CA SER A 154 14.13 5.22 -25.25
C SER A 154 12.75 4.62 -25.56
N GLY A 155 12.47 3.40 -25.07
CA GLY A 155 11.18 2.73 -25.22
C GLY A 155 10.13 3.33 -24.30
N LYS A 156 9.05 3.87 -24.89
CA LYS A 156 7.84 4.27 -24.15
C LYS A 156 7.39 3.11 -23.24
N PRO A 157 7.11 3.34 -21.95
CA PRO A 157 6.58 2.29 -21.08
C PRO A 157 5.31 1.68 -21.67
N ARG A 158 5.09 0.38 -21.44
CA ARG A 158 3.91 -0.36 -21.89
C ARG A 158 3.24 -1.07 -20.73
N ILE A 159 1.92 -0.97 -20.67
CA ILE A 159 1.11 -1.75 -19.71
C ILE A 159 1.03 -3.19 -20.18
N THR A 160 1.48 -4.12 -19.34
CA THR A 160 1.42 -5.57 -19.59
C THR A 160 0.31 -6.25 -18.80
N ALA A 161 -0.14 -5.65 -17.70
CA ALA A 161 -1.36 -5.99 -17.00
C ALA A 161 -2.08 -4.70 -16.59
N ASP A 162 -3.27 -4.47 -17.15
CA ASP A 162 -4.09 -3.29 -16.87
C ASP A 162 -5.06 -3.56 -15.70
N LEU A 163 -5.67 -2.50 -15.19
CA LEU A 163 -6.65 -2.54 -14.11
C LEU A 163 -7.87 -3.38 -14.47
N LYS A 164 -8.35 -4.14 -13.49
CA LYS A 164 -9.63 -4.87 -13.51
C LYS A 164 -10.77 -4.00 -13.01
N VAL A 165 -10.48 -3.07 -12.10
CA VAL A 165 -11.46 -2.15 -11.54
C VAL A 165 -11.67 -0.93 -12.46
N ASP A 166 -12.91 -0.47 -12.54
CA ASP A 166 -13.22 0.78 -13.22
C ASP A 166 -12.80 1.97 -12.34
N VAL A 167 -12.09 2.93 -12.95
CA VAL A 167 -11.57 4.15 -12.32
C VAL A 167 -12.28 5.41 -12.80
N ALA A 168 -13.22 5.30 -13.75
CA ALA A 168 -13.94 6.45 -14.27
C ALA A 168 -14.66 7.23 -13.15
N GLY A 169 -14.43 8.54 -13.10
CA GLY A 169 -14.99 9.45 -12.09
C GLY A 169 -14.38 9.33 -10.68
N LYS A 170 -13.45 8.41 -10.45
CA LYS A 170 -12.90 8.14 -9.11
C LYS A 170 -11.58 8.85 -8.86
N HIS A 171 -11.30 9.10 -7.58
CA HIS A 171 -9.96 9.44 -7.12
C HIS A 171 -9.09 8.19 -7.13
N VAL A 172 -7.94 8.26 -7.79
CA VAL A 172 -6.97 7.17 -7.87
C VAL A 172 -5.69 7.54 -7.14
N VAL A 173 -5.15 6.63 -6.33
CA VAL A 173 -3.83 6.77 -5.70
C VAL A 173 -2.90 5.75 -6.32
N VAL A 174 -1.93 6.21 -7.11
CA VAL A 174 -0.88 5.35 -7.65
C VAL A 174 0.17 5.10 -6.58
N VAL A 175 0.44 3.83 -6.28
CA VAL A 175 1.43 3.39 -5.29
C VAL A 175 2.64 2.81 -6.01
N GLU A 176 3.79 3.48 -5.85
CA GLU A 176 5.08 3.12 -6.45
C GLU A 176 6.09 2.78 -5.35
N ASP A 177 7.00 1.84 -5.61
CA ASP A 177 8.15 1.57 -4.75
C ASP A 177 9.20 2.68 -4.85
N ILE A 178 9.53 3.11 -6.07
CA ILE A 178 10.51 4.16 -6.31
C ILE A 178 10.13 5.03 -7.50
N VAL A 179 10.11 6.35 -7.28
CA VAL A 179 9.96 7.32 -8.37
C VAL A 179 11.29 8.00 -8.61
N ASP A 180 11.83 7.74 -9.80
CA ASP A 180 13.16 8.12 -10.21
C ASP A 180 13.13 9.14 -11.37
N THR A 181 13.33 8.68 -12.61
CA THR A 181 13.23 9.57 -13.79
C THR A 181 11.85 10.20 -13.96
N GLY A 182 10.80 9.55 -13.45
CA GLY A 182 9.39 9.95 -13.57
C GLY A 182 8.69 9.47 -14.83
N ASN A 183 9.39 8.83 -15.78
CA ASN A 183 8.82 8.42 -17.07
C ASN A 183 7.66 7.42 -16.94
N THR A 184 7.86 6.35 -16.16
CA THR A 184 6.83 5.32 -15.91
C THR A 184 5.62 5.93 -15.24
N LEU A 185 5.84 6.74 -14.20
CA LEU A 185 4.77 7.40 -13.47
C LEU A 185 3.96 8.36 -14.35
N SER A 186 4.62 9.22 -15.14
CA SER A 186 3.93 10.13 -16.06
C SER A 186 3.12 9.38 -17.11
N TYR A 187 3.63 8.26 -17.63
CA TYR A 187 2.90 7.41 -18.55
C TYR A 187 1.66 6.78 -17.89
N LEU A 188 1.80 6.29 -16.65
CA LEU A 188 0.69 5.69 -15.91
C LEU A 188 -0.39 6.71 -15.56
N ILE A 189 -0.02 7.92 -15.12
CA ILE A 189 -0.98 9.01 -14.88
C ILE A 189 -1.78 9.30 -16.15
N ALA A 190 -1.11 9.47 -17.30
CA ALA A 190 -1.78 9.73 -18.57
C ALA A 190 -2.69 8.57 -19.01
N HIS A 191 -2.35 7.33 -18.67
CA HIS A 191 -3.21 6.17 -18.93
C HIS A 191 -4.47 6.19 -18.06
N LEU A 192 -4.33 6.46 -16.76
CA LEU A 192 -5.45 6.52 -15.82
C LEU A 192 -6.39 7.70 -16.11
N GLU A 193 -5.83 8.84 -16.52
CA GLU A 193 -6.61 10.00 -16.96
C GLU A 193 -7.45 9.65 -18.20
N LYS A 194 -6.89 8.93 -19.18
CA LYS A 194 -7.63 8.43 -20.35
C LYS A 194 -8.73 7.42 -19.99
N LYS A 195 -8.59 6.71 -18.86
CA LYS A 195 -9.64 5.84 -18.31
C LYS A 195 -10.69 6.60 -17.52
N GLY A 196 -10.57 7.93 -17.43
CA GLY A 196 -11.58 8.82 -16.85
C GLY A 196 -11.43 9.04 -15.35
N ALA A 197 -10.28 8.76 -14.74
CA ALA A 197 -10.03 9.12 -13.34
C ALA A 197 -10.26 10.62 -13.12
N SER A 198 -10.99 10.98 -12.05
CA SER A 198 -11.32 12.40 -11.77
C SER A 198 -10.16 13.17 -11.17
N SER A 199 -9.31 12.47 -10.40
CA SER A 199 -8.08 13.01 -9.83
C SER A 199 -7.11 11.86 -9.55
N ILE A 200 -5.81 12.16 -9.62
CA ILE A 200 -4.76 11.16 -9.46
C ILE A 200 -3.71 11.66 -8.47
N SER A 201 -3.66 11.03 -7.31
CA SER A 201 -2.58 11.16 -6.33
C SER A 201 -1.49 10.13 -6.58
N VAL A 202 -0.30 10.39 -6.07
CA VAL A 202 0.85 9.48 -6.11
C VAL A 202 1.37 9.28 -4.71
N CYS A 203 1.55 8.05 -4.29
CA CYS A 203 2.19 7.69 -3.03
C CYS A 203 3.40 6.80 -3.35
N THR A 204 4.61 7.35 -3.23
CA THR A 204 5.83 6.59 -3.49
C THR A 204 6.57 6.28 -2.20
N PHE A 205 7.13 5.07 -2.10
CA PHE A 205 7.97 4.70 -0.97
C PHE A 205 9.32 5.45 -1.02
N LEU A 206 10.02 5.47 -2.15
CA LEU A 206 11.25 6.24 -2.35
C LEU A 206 11.09 7.28 -3.47
N ASP A 207 11.40 8.55 -3.21
CA ASP A 207 11.50 9.58 -4.25
C ASP A 207 12.98 9.93 -4.48
N LYS A 208 13.42 10.00 -5.74
CA LYS A 208 14.75 10.52 -6.14
C LYS A 208 14.60 11.80 -6.97
N PRO A 209 14.27 12.95 -6.36
CA PRO A 209 14.08 14.21 -7.09
C PRO A 209 15.29 14.59 -7.96
N ALA A 210 16.51 14.31 -7.49
CA ALA A 210 17.76 14.59 -8.20
C ALA A 210 17.88 13.89 -9.56
N ARG A 211 17.13 12.80 -9.79
CA ARG A 211 17.16 12.03 -11.05
C ARG A 211 15.97 12.30 -11.97
N ARG A 212 15.09 13.22 -11.59
CA ARG A 212 13.88 13.56 -12.33
C ARG A 212 14.23 14.05 -13.75
N LYS A 213 13.67 13.40 -14.77
CA LYS A 213 13.84 13.76 -16.19
C LYS A 213 12.59 14.34 -16.81
N VAL A 214 11.43 14.12 -16.19
CA VAL A 214 10.13 14.64 -16.65
C VAL A 214 9.38 15.33 -15.52
N ASN A 215 8.59 16.35 -15.87
CA ASN A 215 7.67 16.94 -14.92
C ASN A 215 6.48 15.99 -14.71
N VAL A 216 6.20 15.63 -13.47
CA VAL A 216 5.06 14.77 -13.12
C VAL A 216 3.88 15.68 -12.82
N HIS A 217 2.93 15.72 -13.75
CA HIS A 217 1.70 16.48 -13.62
C HIS A 217 0.63 15.61 -12.97
N LEU A 218 0.17 16.01 -11.78
CA LEU A 218 -0.98 15.38 -11.14
C LEU A 218 -2.28 15.88 -11.76
N VAL A 219 -3.30 15.03 -11.73
CA VAL A 219 -4.62 15.31 -12.30
C VAL A 219 -5.59 15.70 -11.18
N GLY A 220 -6.38 16.76 -11.41
CA GLY A 220 -7.36 17.27 -10.46
C GLY A 220 -6.73 17.68 -9.12
N ASP A 221 -7.38 17.34 -8.01
CA ASP A 221 -6.90 17.61 -6.64
C ASP A 221 -5.88 16.57 -6.15
N GLY A 222 -5.13 15.96 -7.07
CA GLY A 222 -4.11 14.96 -6.75
C GLY A 222 -2.99 15.51 -5.87
N LYS A 223 -2.49 14.68 -4.94
CA LYS A 223 -1.35 14.99 -4.06
C LYS A 223 -0.21 14.00 -4.24
N PHE A 224 1.03 14.47 -4.05
CA PHE A 224 2.24 13.63 -4.09
C PHE A 224 2.73 13.34 -2.66
N TYR A 225 2.53 12.11 -2.19
CA TYR A 225 3.02 11.60 -0.91
C TYR A 225 4.37 10.90 -1.10
N ARG A 226 5.29 11.16 -0.17
CA ARG A 226 6.66 10.62 -0.19
C ARG A 226 6.91 9.83 1.08
N GLY A 227 7.37 8.58 0.97
CA GLY A 227 8.01 7.86 2.05
C GLY A 227 9.34 8.52 2.37
N PHE A 228 10.40 8.13 1.69
CA PHE A 228 11.73 8.70 1.89
C PHE A 228 12.19 9.47 0.67
N GLU A 229 12.89 10.58 0.89
CA GLU A 229 13.74 11.16 -0.16
C GLU A 229 15.05 10.37 -0.19
N CYS A 230 15.29 9.68 -1.30
CA CYS A 230 16.42 8.80 -1.47
C CYS A 230 17.55 9.52 -2.22
N PRO A 231 18.79 9.51 -1.69
CA PRO A 231 19.95 9.91 -2.47
C PRO A 231 20.15 9.04 -3.71
N ASP A 232 21.05 9.45 -4.60
CA ASP A 232 21.37 8.69 -5.81
C ASP A 232 22.27 7.47 -5.55
N TYR A 233 21.74 6.52 -4.78
CA TYR A 233 22.36 5.22 -4.49
C TYR A 233 21.61 4.10 -5.20
N PHE A 234 22.31 3.02 -5.56
CA PHE A 234 21.64 1.80 -5.99
C PHE A 234 21.09 1.09 -4.75
N VAL A 235 19.77 1.09 -4.58
CA VAL A 235 19.08 0.54 -3.41
C VAL A 235 18.28 -0.70 -3.76
N VAL A 236 18.26 -1.66 -2.85
CA VAL A 236 17.48 -2.91 -2.95
C VAL A 236 16.81 -3.21 -1.60
N GLY A 237 15.86 -4.15 -1.59
CA GLY A 237 15.11 -4.49 -0.40
C GLY A 237 13.73 -3.84 -0.33
N TYR A 238 12.87 -4.39 0.52
CA TYR A 238 11.50 -3.93 0.71
C TYR A 238 10.72 -3.76 -0.62
N GLY A 239 10.87 -4.75 -1.51
CA GLY A 239 10.22 -4.79 -2.82
C GLY A 239 11.13 -4.37 -3.98
N LEU A 240 12.14 -3.55 -3.72
CA LEU A 240 13.16 -3.14 -4.69
C LEU A 240 14.12 -4.30 -4.99
N ASP A 241 14.59 -4.42 -6.23
CA ASP A 241 15.41 -5.54 -6.66
C ASP A 241 16.73 -5.15 -7.33
N TYR A 242 17.58 -6.17 -7.40
CA TYR A 242 18.62 -6.28 -8.42
C TYR A 242 18.53 -7.67 -9.02
N ALA A 243 18.25 -7.76 -10.32
CA ALA A 243 18.06 -9.03 -11.04
C ALA A 243 17.01 -9.95 -10.39
N GLU A 244 15.86 -9.39 -9.99
CA GLU A 244 14.77 -10.06 -9.26
C GLU A 244 15.11 -10.57 -7.85
N LEU A 245 16.33 -10.35 -7.37
CA LEU A 245 16.77 -10.70 -6.02
C LEU A 245 16.56 -9.53 -5.05
N TYR A 246 16.73 -9.81 -3.75
CA TYR A 246 16.69 -8.85 -2.64
C TYR A 246 15.33 -8.25 -2.29
N ARG A 247 14.27 -8.44 -3.10
CA ARG A 247 12.92 -7.90 -2.82
C ARG A 247 12.40 -8.26 -1.43
N ASN A 248 12.80 -9.40 -0.89
CA ASN A 248 12.36 -9.94 0.40
C ASN A 248 13.12 -9.40 1.62
N LEU A 249 14.16 -8.57 1.44
CA LEU A 249 14.84 -7.96 2.59
C LEU A 249 13.85 -7.04 3.32
N PRO A 250 13.74 -7.11 4.65
CA PRO A 250 12.77 -6.32 5.40
C PRO A 250 13.20 -4.85 5.59
N TYR A 251 14.37 -4.49 5.07
CA TYR A 251 15.00 -3.18 5.16
C TYR A 251 15.40 -2.72 3.75
N VAL A 252 15.78 -1.44 3.62
CA VAL A 252 16.38 -0.91 2.39
C VAL A 252 17.89 -0.85 2.54
N GLY A 253 18.61 -1.54 1.65
CA GLY A 253 20.07 -1.58 1.65
C GLY A 253 20.65 -0.93 0.39
N VAL A 254 21.85 -0.36 0.51
CA VAL A 254 22.65 0.07 -0.64
C VAL A 254 23.41 -1.14 -1.17
N LEU A 255 23.34 -1.40 -2.47
CA LEU A 255 24.05 -2.49 -3.12
C LEU A 255 25.51 -2.09 -3.36
N LYS A 256 26.46 -3.00 -3.11
CA LYS A 256 27.88 -2.78 -3.39
C LYS A 256 28.10 -2.46 -4.87
N PRO A 257 28.91 -1.44 -5.21
CA PRO A 257 29.22 -1.10 -6.61
C PRO A 257 29.70 -2.27 -7.45
N GLU A 258 30.50 -3.17 -6.86
CA GLU A 258 31.04 -4.39 -7.48
C GLU A 258 29.94 -5.32 -8.05
N MET A 259 28.72 -5.24 -7.52
CA MET A 259 27.62 -6.09 -7.96
C MET A 259 27.06 -5.67 -9.32
N TYR A 260 27.10 -4.38 -9.66
CA TYR A 260 26.41 -3.81 -10.82
C TYR A 260 27.30 -2.98 -11.75
N LYS A 261 28.48 -2.55 -11.31
CA LYS A 261 29.50 -1.97 -12.17
C LYS A 261 30.39 -3.12 -12.65
N LYS A 262 30.25 -3.55 -13.90
CA LYS A 262 31.26 -4.41 -14.52
C LYS A 262 32.56 -3.61 -14.61
N ASP A 263 33.65 -4.20 -14.17
CA ASP A 263 34.99 -3.63 -14.36
C ASP A 263 35.15 -3.23 -15.82
N SER A 264 35.33 -1.93 -16.08
CA SER A 264 35.58 -1.40 -17.42
C SER A 264 37.01 -1.68 -17.90
N SER A 265 37.65 -2.72 -17.35
CA SER A 265 39.01 -3.14 -17.63
C SER A 265 39.02 -4.54 -18.23
N ASN A 266 38.85 -4.60 -19.55
CA ASN A 266 39.50 -5.59 -20.40
C ASN A 266 39.71 -4.99 -21.79
#